data_AF-A0A1V5B0Q3-F1
#
_entry.id   AF-A0A1V5B0Q3-F1
#
_cell.length_a   1.000
_cell.length_b   1.000
_cell.length_c   1.000
_cell.angle_alpha   90.00
_cell.angle_beta   90.00
_cell.angle_gamma   90.00
#
_symmetry.space_group_name_H-M   'P 1'
#
loop_
_entity.id
_entity.type
_entity.pdbx_description
1 polymer ?
#
loop_
_entity_poly.entity_id
_entity_poly.type
_entity_poly.pdbx_seq_one_letter_code
_entity_poly.pdbx_strand_id
1 'polypeptide(L)'
;MYLVRYSEIALKSVPVRRRWEDVLVSNIRRALPDVRARKERGRIWLDGPVDPEKLARVFGIVSFSEVEHCKLEELRDRILDFCERTGLGRARTFALRLRRVGCHPFRSQEKTIELADLILERFQGLKVDLDHPEATVYVEIREGDAYLFRDAVKGAGGLPLGVEGKLVALFSGGIDSPVAAWMMMKRGCKIIPVYVDIGPFFGEGSLFRARAVAEALRAYQPDLDLNVVKDDFLERAKEIMRREGMEKYTCVMCKRRMYRVAEAVAREVGAKGIVTGESLGQVASQTLENLFVLDSAVSMPVYRPLIGFDKVEAERIAREIKTFELSIMPTEGCRAVPSKPATRARTELVHRLEEMLESERQIWNP
;
A
#
# COMPACT_ATOMS: atom_id res chain seq x y z
N MET A 1 0.85 -19.23 18.44
CA MET A 1 2.03 -18.42 18.03
C MET A 1 1.93 -18.19 16.53
N TYR A 2 2.44 -17.08 15.99
CA TYR A 2 2.53 -16.85 14.55
C TYR A 2 3.96 -16.62 14.08
N LEU A 3 4.29 -17.19 12.92
CA LEU A 3 5.52 -16.96 12.18
C LEU A 3 5.27 -15.94 11.06
N VAL A 4 5.97 -14.82 11.09
CA VAL A 4 5.89 -13.75 10.09
C VAL A 4 7.13 -13.78 9.19
N ARG A 5 6.89 -13.72 7.87
CA ARG A 5 7.92 -13.75 6.82
C ARG A 5 7.91 -12.43 6.05
N TYR A 6 9.11 -11.95 5.75
CA TYR A 6 9.38 -10.77 4.93
C TYR A 6 10.45 -11.10 3.87
N SER A 7 10.43 -10.39 2.75
CA SER A 7 11.31 -10.62 1.60
C SER A 7 12.32 -9.48 1.44
N GLU A 8 11.86 -8.31 1.00
CA GLU A 8 12.72 -7.19 0.59
C GLU A 8 13.61 -6.65 1.73
N ILE A 9 13.18 -6.81 2.99
CA ILE A 9 13.96 -6.43 4.17
C ILE A 9 15.22 -7.29 4.31
N ALA A 10 15.17 -8.57 3.92
CA ALA A 10 16.29 -9.50 4.04
C ALA A 10 17.45 -9.18 3.08
N LEU A 11 17.17 -8.45 2.00
CA LEU A 11 18.15 -8.02 0.99
C LEU A 11 19.00 -6.82 1.43
N LYS A 12 18.67 -6.19 2.57
CA LYS A 12 19.37 -5.00 3.06
C LYS A 12 20.60 -5.37 3.87
N SER A 13 21.57 -4.44 3.93
CA SER A 13 22.73 -4.56 4.82
C SER A 13 22.29 -4.76 6.27
N VAL A 14 23.11 -5.43 7.09
CA VAL A 14 22.74 -5.80 8.47
C VAL A 14 22.21 -4.61 9.29
N PRO A 15 22.82 -3.41 9.26
CA PRO A 15 22.30 -2.26 10.00
C PRO A 15 20.92 -1.80 9.50
N VAL A 16 20.74 -1.70 8.18
CA VAL A 16 19.47 -1.27 7.56
C VAL A 16 18.37 -2.29 7.83
N ARG A 17 18.68 -3.59 7.66
CA ARG A 17 17.78 -4.70 7.95
C ARG A 17 17.25 -4.63 9.38
N ARG A 18 18.15 -4.48 10.37
CA ARG A 18 17.75 -4.38 11.78
C ARG A 18 16.78 -3.23 12.02
N ARG A 19 17.10 -2.04 11.49
CA ARG A 19 16.22 -0.86 11.59
C ARG A 19 14.85 -1.10 10.95
N TRP A 20 14.80 -1.72 9.79
CA TRP A 20 13.54 -2.01 9.09
C TRP A 20 12.71 -3.09 9.80
N GLU A 21 13.35 -4.10 10.37
CA GLU A 21 12.69 -5.08 11.24
C GLU A 21 12.09 -4.41 12.49
N ASP A 22 12.79 -3.43 13.09
CA ASP A 22 12.26 -2.65 14.22
C ASP A 22 11.02 -1.83 13.84
N VAL A 23 11.04 -1.19 12.68
CA VAL A 23 9.88 -0.46 12.16
C VAL A 23 8.72 -1.43 11.88
N LEU A 24 8.98 -2.59 11.29
CA LEU A 24 7.97 -3.61 11.05
C LEU A 24 7.33 -4.09 12.36
N VAL A 25 8.14 -4.40 13.37
CA VAL A 25 7.65 -4.78 14.70
C VAL A 25 6.82 -3.66 15.34
N SER A 26 7.25 -2.41 15.22
CA SER A 26 6.46 -1.27 15.70
C SER A 26 5.13 -1.14 14.99
N ASN A 27 5.08 -1.37 13.67
CA ASN A 27 3.84 -1.32 12.89
C ASN A 27 2.90 -2.48 13.26
N ILE A 28 3.43 -3.68 13.47
CA ILE A 28 2.66 -4.83 13.97
C ILE A 28 2.04 -4.49 15.33
N ARG A 29 2.81 -3.96 16.28
CA ARG A 29 2.29 -3.56 17.60
C ARG A 29 1.25 -2.44 17.53
N ARG A 30 1.37 -1.52 16.57
CA ARG A 30 0.33 -0.49 16.36
C ARG A 30 -0.99 -1.11 15.87
N ALA A 31 -0.91 -2.11 14.99
CA ALA A 31 -2.09 -2.82 14.50
C ALA A 31 -2.67 -3.81 15.53
N LEU A 32 -1.80 -4.38 16.36
CA LEU A 32 -2.09 -5.42 17.35
C LEU A 32 -1.38 -5.09 18.69
N PRO A 33 -1.94 -4.19 19.51
CA PRO A 33 -1.29 -3.70 20.74
C PRO A 33 -0.93 -4.78 21.76
N ASP A 34 -1.77 -5.82 21.85
CA ASP A 34 -1.63 -6.90 22.85
C ASP A 34 -0.69 -8.04 22.39
N VAL A 35 -0.09 -7.93 21.21
CA VAL A 35 0.78 -8.96 20.63
C VAL A 35 2.24 -8.70 20.98
N ARG A 36 2.89 -9.73 21.55
CA ARG A 36 4.33 -9.73 21.79
C ARG A 36 5.04 -10.16 20.52
N ALA A 37 5.98 -9.33 20.06
CA ALA A 37 6.76 -9.59 18.86
C ALA A 37 8.25 -9.78 19.19
N ARG A 38 8.83 -10.87 18.69
CA ARG A 38 10.25 -11.23 18.85
C ARG A 38 10.90 -11.41 17.48
N LYS A 39 12.06 -10.78 17.28
CA LYS A 39 12.87 -10.93 16.05
C LYS A 39 13.85 -12.09 16.21
N GLU A 40 13.96 -12.93 15.20
CA GLU A 40 14.92 -14.04 15.21
C GLU A 40 15.38 -14.39 13.79
N ARG A 41 16.68 -14.20 13.51
CA ARG A 41 17.39 -14.67 12.30
C ARG A 41 16.52 -14.65 11.02
N GLY A 42 16.02 -13.47 10.63
CA GLY A 42 15.25 -13.28 9.39
C GLY A 42 13.75 -13.63 9.49
N ARG A 43 13.22 -13.79 10.70
CA ARG A 43 11.79 -13.99 11.00
C ARG A 43 11.35 -13.10 12.16
N ILE A 44 10.04 -12.89 12.24
CA ILE A 44 9.39 -12.30 13.41
C ILE A 44 8.39 -13.33 13.93
N TRP A 45 8.43 -13.59 15.23
CA TRP A 45 7.48 -14.42 15.96
C TRP A 45 6.51 -13.54 16.73
N LEU A 46 5.24 -13.89 16.68
CA LEU A 46 4.17 -13.19 17.38
C LEU A 46 3.46 -14.13 18.37
N ASP A 47 3.31 -13.67 19.60
CA ASP A 47 2.61 -14.37 20.68
C ASP A 47 1.50 -13.49 21.25
N GLY A 48 0.34 -14.09 21.53
CA GLY A 48 -0.86 -13.37 22.01
C GLY A 48 -2.03 -13.44 21.02
N PRO A 49 -3.06 -12.59 21.21
CA PRO A 49 -4.27 -12.58 20.39
C PRO A 49 -4.00 -11.89 19.04
N VAL A 50 -3.45 -12.64 18.09
CA VAL A 50 -3.20 -12.15 16.73
C VAL A 50 -4.50 -12.21 15.93
N ASP A 51 -4.95 -11.05 15.43
CA ASP A 51 -6.01 -10.95 14.43
C ASP A 51 -5.38 -11.06 13.01
N PRO A 52 -5.61 -12.17 12.28
CA PRO A 52 -5.03 -12.38 10.95
C PRO A 52 -5.43 -11.31 9.93
N GLU A 53 -6.64 -10.75 10.01
CA GLU A 53 -7.09 -9.76 9.04
C GLU A 53 -6.33 -8.44 9.18
N LYS A 54 -6.09 -8.01 10.42
CA LYS A 54 -5.27 -6.82 10.70
C LYS A 54 -3.82 -7.06 10.34
N LEU A 55 -3.28 -8.24 10.69
CA LEU A 55 -1.90 -8.59 10.37
C LEU A 55 -1.64 -8.61 8.87
N ALA A 56 -2.60 -9.11 8.07
CA ALA A 56 -2.52 -9.15 6.62
C ALA A 56 -2.40 -7.75 5.97
N ARG A 57 -2.85 -6.69 6.65
CA ARG A 57 -2.78 -5.30 6.13
C ARG A 57 -1.47 -4.59 6.50
N VAL A 58 -0.61 -5.19 7.32
CA VAL A 58 0.68 -4.58 7.70
C VAL A 58 1.69 -4.73 6.57
N PHE A 59 2.09 -3.60 5.96
CA PHE A 59 3.13 -3.58 4.94
C PHE A 59 4.48 -4.06 5.48
N GLY A 60 5.24 -4.74 4.62
CA GLY A 60 6.46 -5.47 4.97
C GLY A 60 6.25 -6.97 5.19
N ILE A 61 5.02 -7.40 5.50
CA ILE A 61 4.69 -8.82 5.70
C ILE A 61 4.35 -9.46 4.35
N VAL A 62 5.16 -10.41 3.91
CA VAL A 62 4.89 -11.19 2.68
C VAL A 62 3.87 -12.28 2.96
N SER A 63 4.06 -13.00 4.06
CA SER A 63 3.13 -14.01 4.54
C SER A 63 3.33 -14.30 6.01
N PHE A 64 2.31 -14.87 6.64
CA PHE A 64 2.37 -15.32 8.01
C PHE A 64 1.57 -16.62 8.19
N SER A 65 1.91 -17.37 9.23
CA SER A 65 1.26 -18.65 9.53
C SER A 65 1.08 -18.76 11.03
N GLU A 66 -0.06 -19.28 11.46
CA GLU A 66 -0.15 -19.83 12.80
C GLU A 66 0.73 -21.08 12.86
N VAL A 67 1.53 -21.19 13.92
CA VAL A 67 2.50 -22.27 14.09
C VAL A 67 2.31 -22.98 15.40
N GLU A 68 2.47 -24.29 15.34
CA GLU A 68 2.72 -25.11 16.52
C GLU A 68 4.21 -25.24 16.75
N HIS A 69 4.63 -25.03 17.99
CA HIS A 69 6.03 -25.10 18.41
C HIS A 69 6.26 -26.38 19.23
N CYS A 70 7.36 -27.06 18.96
CA CYS A 70 7.87 -28.18 19.76
C CYS A 70 9.40 -28.20 19.74
N LYS A 71 10.00 -28.99 20.65
CA LYS A 71 11.44 -29.26 20.57
C LYS A 71 11.74 -30.19 19.40
N LEU A 72 12.92 -30.04 18.81
CA LEU A 72 13.32 -30.85 17.64
C LEU A 72 13.32 -32.36 17.95
N GLU A 73 13.64 -32.73 19.19
CA GLU A 73 13.60 -34.12 19.65
C GLU A 73 12.18 -34.70 19.70
N GLU A 74 11.17 -33.86 19.91
CA GLU A 74 9.75 -34.24 19.97
C GLU A 74 9.09 -34.22 18.58
N LEU A 75 9.76 -33.68 17.55
CA LEU A 75 9.18 -33.42 16.23
C LEU A 75 8.55 -34.67 15.60
N ARG A 76 9.17 -35.84 15.79
CA ARG A 76 8.70 -37.11 15.23
C ARG A 76 7.30 -37.47 15.73
N ASP A 77 7.03 -37.26 17.00
CA ASP A 77 5.73 -37.59 17.59
C ASP A 77 4.72 -36.47 17.34
N ARG A 78 5.15 -35.22 17.49
CA ARG A 78 4.29 -34.03 17.35
C ARG A 78 3.77 -33.83 15.94
N ILE A 79 4.52 -34.23 14.92
CA ILE A 79 4.08 -34.04 13.52
C ILE A 79 2.84 -34.86 13.19
N LEU A 80 2.70 -36.08 13.73
CA LEU A 80 1.56 -36.95 13.47
C LEU A 80 0.28 -36.35 14.07
N ASP A 81 0.35 -35.94 15.33
CA ASP A 81 -0.75 -35.27 16.04
C ASP A 81 -1.15 -33.96 15.37
N PHE A 82 -0.18 -33.21 14.86
CA PHE A 82 -0.41 -32.01 14.08
C PHE A 82 -1.12 -32.29 12.76
N CYS A 83 -0.67 -33.30 12.01
CA CYS A 83 -1.32 -33.73 10.77
C CYS A 83 -2.76 -34.20 11.00
N GLU A 84 -3.03 -34.91 12.10
CA GLU A 84 -4.36 -35.40 12.44
C GLU A 84 -5.31 -34.25 12.78
N ARG A 85 -4.94 -33.36 13.73
CA ARG A 85 -5.77 -32.22 14.14
C ARG A 85 -6.05 -31.25 13.01
N THR A 86 -5.08 -31.04 12.11
CA THR A 86 -5.28 -30.17 10.94
C THR A 86 -6.03 -30.85 9.80
N GLY A 87 -6.37 -32.14 9.93
CA GLY A 87 -7.16 -32.88 8.95
C GLY A 87 -6.41 -33.26 7.68
N LEU A 88 -5.11 -33.59 7.78
CA LEU A 88 -4.30 -34.01 6.62
C LEU A 88 -4.90 -35.25 5.95
N GLY A 89 -5.44 -36.18 6.73
CA GLY A 89 -6.07 -37.42 6.23
C GLY A 89 -7.29 -37.20 5.35
N ARG A 90 -7.81 -35.97 5.20
CA ARG A 90 -8.87 -35.64 4.24
C ARG A 90 -8.35 -35.40 2.83
N ALA A 91 -7.04 -35.19 2.66
CA ALA A 91 -6.40 -34.99 1.37
C ALA A 91 -5.99 -36.33 0.74
N ARG A 92 -5.98 -36.38 -0.59
CA ARG A 92 -5.45 -37.53 -1.36
C ARG A 92 -3.96 -37.39 -1.62
N THR A 93 -3.47 -36.16 -1.78
CA THR A 93 -2.06 -35.88 -2.00
C THR A 93 -1.51 -34.85 -1.03
N PHE A 94 -0.22 -34.97 -0.67
CA PHE A 94 0.45 -33.96 0.13
C PHE A 94 1.91 -33.72 -0.26
N ALA A 95 2.45 -32.59 0.20
CA ALA A 95 3.88 -32.33 0.21
C ALA A 95 4.34 -31.97 1.63
N LEU A 96 5.52 -32.46 2.01
CA LEU A 96 6.24 -32.00 3.20
C LEU A 96 7.34 -31.03 2.78
N ARG A 97 7.26 -29.78 3.24
CA ARG A 97 8.24 -28.73 2.92
C ARG A 97 8.99 -28.32 4.16
N LEU A 98 10.21 -28.84 4.30
CA LEU A 98 11.08 -28.58 5.43
C LEU A 98 12.15 -27.52 5.11
N ARG A 99 12.30 -26.54 6.01
CA ARG A 99 13.40 -25.57 5.98
C ARG A 99 14.19 -25.64 7.29
N ARG A 100 15.51 -25.55 7.21
CA ARG A 100 16.41 -25.65 8.37
C ARG A 100 17.34 -24.45 8.46
N VAL A 101 17.58 -23.96 9.67
CA VAL A 101 18.57 -22.92 9.99
C VAL A 101 19.36 -23.35 11.21
N GLY A 102 20.70 -23.39 11.11
CA GLY A 102 21.60 -23.83 12.20
C GLY A 102 22.42 -25.07 11.83
N CYS A 103 23.15 -25.63 12.79
CA CYS A 103 24.03 -26.80 12.60
C CYS A 103 23.35 -28.07 13.12
N HIS A 104 23.18 -29.07 12.25
CA HIS A 104 22.42 -30.28 12.56
C HIS A 104 23.12 -31.51 11.94
N PRO A 105 22.98 -32.71 12.53
CA PRO A 105 23.63 -33.93 12.03
C PRO A 105 22.95 -34.52 10.78
N PHE A 106 21.91 -33.87 10.25
CA PHE A 106 21.14 -34.32 9.10
C PHE A 106 20.95 -33.21 8.04
N ARG A 107 20.72 -33.62 6.80
CA ARG A 107 20.30 -32.74 5.70
C ARG A 107 18.78 -32.54 5.73
N SER A 108 18.33 -31.41 5.22
CA SER A 108 16.89 -31.12 5.16
C SER A 108 16.12 -32.18 4.34
N GLN A 109 16.70 -32.66 3.24
CA GLN A 109 16.09 -33.69 2.41
C GLN A 109 15.95 -35.03 3.14
N GLU A 110 16.97 -35.47 3.87
CA GLU A 110 16.95 -36.71 4.67
C GLU A 110 15.83 -36.64 5.71
N LYS A 111 15.75 -35.53 6.47
CA LYS A 111 14.71 -35.35 7.48
C LYS A 111 13.31 -35.22 6.89
N THR A 112 13.17 -34.63 5.70
CA THR A 112 11.90 -34.59 4.97
C THR A 112 11.43 -36.00 4.60
N ILE A 113 12.31 -36.85 4.08
CA ILE A 113 11.96 -38.23 3.72
C ILE A 113 11.52 -39.00 4.96
N GLU A 114 12.34 -38.96 6.03
CA GLU A 114 12.04 -39.63 7.31
C GLU A 114 10.65 -39.26 7.86
N LEU A 115 10.33 -37.96 7.88
CA LEU A 115 9.05 -37.48 8.42
C LEU A 115 7.88 -37.75 7.44
N ALA A 116 8.12 -37.72 6.13
CA ALA A 116 7.10 -38.04 5.14
C ALA A 116 6.72 -39.52 5.19
N ASP A 117 7.69 -40.43 5.34
CA ASP A 117 7.44 -41.87 5.48
C ASP A 117 6.56 -42.16 6.71
N LEU A 118 6.88 -41.52 7.85
CA LEU A 118 6.08 -41.63 9.07
C LEU A 118 4.63 -41.15 8.88
N ILE A 119 4.43 -40.05 8.14
CA ILE A 119 3.09 -39.55 7.81
C ILE A 119 2.35 -40.56 6.90
N LEU A 120 3.02 -41.12 5.89
CA LEU A 120 2.43 -42.10 4.98
C LEU A 120 2.02 -43.40 5.69
N GLU A 121 2.82 -43.87 6.66
CA GLU A 121 2.47 -45.03 7.49
C GLU A 121 1.19 -44.81 8.30
N ARG A 122 0.99 -43.58 8.82
CA ARG A 122 -0.16 -43.21 9.64
C ARG A 122 -1.44 -42.95 8.82
N PHE A 123 -1.32 -42.28 7.68
CA PHE A 123 -2.45 -41.85 6.86
C PHE A 123 -2.57 -42.72 5.60
N GLN A 124 -3.12 -43.92 5.78
CA GLN A 124 -3.31 -44.89 4.69
C GLN A 124 -4.13 -44.29 3.54
N GLY A 125 -3.57 -44.34 2.32
CA GLY A 125 -4.19 -43.81 1.10
C GLY A 125 -3.71 -42.42 0.68
N LEU A 126 -2.97 -41.71 1.54
CA LEU A 126 -2.29 -40.46 1.21
C LEU A 126 -1.10 -40.73 0.28
N LYS A 127 -0.88 -39.87 -0.73
CA LYS A 127 0.25 -39.96 -1.66
C LYS A 127 1.08 -38.68 -1.67
N VAL A 128 2.36 -38.77 -2.00
CA VAL A 128 3.20 -37.58 -2.16
C VAL A 128 3.00 -36.99 -3.56
N ASP A 129 2.75 -35.68 -3.61
CA ASP A 129 2.78 -34.87 -4.84
C ASP A 129 3.54 -33.57 -4.52
N LEU A 130 4.69 -33.36 -5.15
CA LEU A 130 5.55 -32.21 -4.86
C LEU A 130 5.18 -30.97 -5.71
N ASP A 131 4.47 -31.19 -6.82
CA ASP A 131 4.15 -30.17 -7.81
C ASP A 131 2.78 -29.54 -7.51
N HIS A 132 1.77 -30.38 -7.29
CA HIS A 132 0.38 -29.97 -7.08
C HIS A 132 -0.31 -30.69 -5.90
N PRO A 133 0.24 -30.58 -4.67
CA PRO A 133 -0.36 -31.21 -3.50
C PRO A 133 -1.73 -30.60 -3.13
N GLU A 134 -2.69 -31.44 -2.77
CA GLU A 134 -3.95 -30.99 -2.16
C GLU A 134 -3.72 -30.37 -0.77
N ALA A 135 -2.70 -30.84 -0.04
CA ALA A 135 -2.30 -30.32 1.26
C ALA A 135 -0.78 -30.18 1.38
N THR A 136 -0.29 -29.11 1.99
CA THR A 136 1.14 -28.99 2.31
C THR A 136 1.34 -28.91 3.81
N VAL A 137 2.27 -29.70 4.34
CA VAL A 137 2.79 -29.57 5.71
C VAL A 137 4.14 -28.87 5.62
N TYR A 138 4.31 -27.81 6.39
CA TYR A 138 5.55 -27.07 6.47
C TYR A 138 6.20 -27.30 7.83
N VAL A 139 7.51 -27.51 7.80
CA VAL A 139 8.34 -27.63 9.01
C VAL A 139 9.48 -26.64 8.91
N GLU A 140 9.56 -25.68 9.82
CA GLU A 140 10.73 -24.82 9.95
C GLU A 140 11.51 -25.24 11.19
N ILE A 141 12.72 -25.80 11.00
CA ILE A 141 13.64 -26.19 12.08
C ILE A 141 14.66 -25.07 12.27
N ARG A 142 14.82 -24.61 13.52
CA ARG A 142 15.78 -23.58 13.90
C ARG A 142 16.48 -23.98 15.18
N GLU A 143 17.77 -24.30 15.06
CA GLU A 143 18.56 -24.85 16.17
C GLU A 143 17.85 -26.04 16.84
N GLY A 144 17.48 -25.95 18.12
CA GLY A 144 16.81 -27.02 18.86
C GLY A 144 15.28 -27.02 18.78
N ASP A 145 14.68 -26.14 17.99
CA ASP A 145 13.22 -25.92 17.94
C ASP A 145 12.66 -26.22 16.54
N ALA A 146 11.42 -26.73 16.51
CA ALA A 146 10.69 -27.00 15.28
C ALA A 146 9.32 -26.30 15.29
N TYR A 147 8.92 -25.80 14.12
CA TYR A 147 7.68 -25.06 13.93
C TYR A 147 6.87 -25.67 12.79
N LEU A 148 5.67 -26.14 13.12
CA LEU A 148 4.76 -26.87 12.23
C LEU A 148 3.61 -25.95 11.80
N PHE A 149 3.31 -25.91 10.50
CA PHE A 149 2.15 -25.17 9.97
C PHE A 149 1.70 -25.76 8.63
N ARG A 150 0.47 -25.42 8.20
CA ARG A 150 -0.07 -25.83 6.89
C ARG A 150 -0.42 -24.67 5.99
N ASP A 151 -0.93 -23.61 6.58
CA ASP A 151 -1.40 -22.44 5.83
C ASP A 151 -0.41 -21.29 5.90
N ALA A 152 -0.27 -20.59 4.78
CA ALA A 152 0.47 -19.34 4.70
C ALA A 152 -0.49 -18.25 4.22
N VAL A 153 -0.96 -17.44 5.15
CA VAL A 153 -1.81 -16.29 4.84
C VAL A 153 -0.94 -15.23 4.17
N LYS A 154 -1.38 -14.75 3.02
CA LYS A 154 -0.69 -13.68 2.28
C LYS A 154 -0.83 -12.36 3.03
N GLY A 155 0.28 -11.66 3.24
CA GLY A 155 0.28 -10.29 3.76
C GLY A 155 0.28 -9.25 2.65
N ALA A 156 0.26 -7.97 3.03
CA ALA A 156 0.27 -6.84 2.10
C ALA A 156 1.54 -6.76 1.22
N GLY A 157 2.62 -7.43 1.64
CA GLY A 157 3.92 -7.37 1.02
C GLY A 157 4.54 -5.98 1.14
N GLY A 158 5.45 -5.64 0.23
CA GLY A 158 6.08 -4.33 0.19
C GLY A 158 7.06 -4.09 1.34
N LEU A 159 7.21 -2.82 1.73
CA LEU A 159 8.17 -2.35 2.74
C LEU A 159 7.44 -1.89 4.01
N PRO A 160 8.06 -1.99 5.20
CA PRO A 160 7.44 -1.50 6.42
C PRO A 160 7.08 -0.02 6.31
N LEU A 161 5.83 0.33 6.63
CA LEU A 161 5.35 1.71 6.55
C LEU A 161 6.24 2.67 7.34
N GLY A 162 6.75 3.72 6.67
CA GLY A 162 7.58 4.77 7.23
C GLY A 162 9.09 4.62 7.02
N VAL A 163 9.58 3.51 6.46
CA VAL A 163 11.02 3.33 6.20
C VAL A 163 11.56 4.23 5.08
N GLU A 164 10.71 4.68 4.15
CA GLU A 164 11.06 5.57 3.04
C GLU A 164 10.60 7.03 3.27
N GLY A 165 10.24 7.38 4.51
CA GLY A 165 9.85 8.74 4.87
C GLY A 165 8.39 9.06 4.57
N LYS A 166 8.11 10.29 4.14
CA LYS A 166 6.76 10.84 3.99
C LYS A 166 6.53 11.43 2.59
N LEU A 167 5.31 11.30 2.09
CA LEU A 167 4.82 11.95 0.87
C LEU A 167 3.46 12.62 1.10
N VAL A 168 3.19 13.70 0.39
CA VAL A 168 1.86 14.34 0.37
C VAL A 168 1.06 13.78 -0.79
N ALA A 169 -0.14 13.24 -0.56
CA ALA A 169 -1.00 12.75 -1.63
C ALA A 169 -2.11 13.75 -1.93
N LEU A 170 -2.24 14.17 -3.19
CA LEU A 170 -3.43 14.89 -3.65
C LEU A 170 -4.62 13.92 -3.68
N PHE A 171 -5.54 14.10 -2.75
CA PHE A 171 -6.52 13.09 -2.36
C PHE A 171 -7.94 13.57 -2.65
N SER A 172 -8.52 13.14 -3.78
CA SER A 172 -9.88 13.54 -4.18
C SER A 172 -10.98 12.63 -3.64
N GLY A 173 -10.62 11.44 -3.17
CA GLY A 173 -11.58 10.39 -2.80
C GLY A 173 -12.21 9.66 -3.99
N GLY A 174 -11.89 10.03 -5.23
CA GLY A 174 -12.19 9.20 -6.41
C GLY A 174 -11.23 8.02 -6.50
N ILE A 175 -11.57 6.98 -7.27
CA ILE A 175 -10.91 5.65 -7.31
C ILE A 175 -9.39 5.71 -7.33
N ASP A 176 -8.80 6.59 -8.15
CA ASP A 176 -7.37 6.55 -8.46
C ASP A 176 -6.50 7.10 -7.31
N SER A 177 -6.94 8.16 -6.62
CA SER A 177 -6.18 8.81 -5.56
C SER A 177 -5.88 7.93 -4.31
N PRO A 178 -6.82 7.14 -3.74
CA PRO A 178 -6.52 6.23 -2.65
C PRO A 178 -5.67 5.05 -3.10
N VAL A 179 -5.83 4.57 -4.34
CA VAL A 179 -5.00 3.49 -4.88
C VAL A 179 -3.55 3.96 -5.00
N ALA A 180 -3.32 5.15 -5.56
CA ALA A 180 -1.99 5.75 -5.64
C ALA A 180 -1.35 5.95 -4.26
N ALA A 181 -2.11 6.48 -3.29
CA ALA A 181 -1.66 6.61 -1.91
C ALA A 181 -1.26 5.24 -1.32
N TRP A 182 -2.12 4.23 -1.45
CA TRP A 182 -1.87 2.87 -0.95
C TRP A 182 -0.64 2.21 -1.59
N MET A 183 -0.43 2.40 -2.89
CA MET A 183 0.76 1.88 -3.59
C MET A 183 2.06 2.48 -3.03
N MET A 184 2.05 3.76 -2.67
CA MET A 184 3.19 4.41 -2.04
C MET A 184 3.36 4.01 -0.56
N MET A 185 2.26 3.76 0.17
CA MET A 185 2.32 3.13 1.49
C MET A 185 2.99 1.74 1.42
N LYS A 186 2.65 0.94 0.40
CA LYS A 186 3.26 -0.37 0.13
C LYS A 186 4.77 -0.26 -0.16
N ARG A 187 5.24 0.88 -0.67
CA ARG A 187 6.68 1.17 -0.82
C ARG A 187 7.28 1.82 0.43
N GLY A 188 6.63 1.74 1.59
CA GLY A 188 7.20 2.18 2.86
C GLY A 188 7.11 3.69 3.11
N CYS A 189 6.35 4.44 2.31
CA CYS A 189 6.13 5.87 2.53
C CYS A 189 4.89 6.09 3.42
N LYS A 190 5.00 6.94 4.44
CA LYS A 190 3.80 7.47 5.11
C LYS A 190 3.13 8.51 4.21
N ILE A 191 1.80 8.48 4.14
CA ILE A 191 1.02 9.44 3.35
C ILE A 191 0.43 10.51 4.23
N ILE A 192 0.56 11.77 3.81
CA ILE A 192 -0.21 12.91 4.27
C ILE A 192 -1.24 13.25 3.18
N PRO A 193 -2.50 12.81 3.30
CA PRO A 193 -3.50 13.10 2.29
C PRO A 193 -3.96 14.56 2.40
N VAL A 194 -4.04 15.24 1.26
CA VAL A 194 -4.48 16.63 1.12
C VAL A 194 -5.64 16.68 0.14
N TYR A 195 -6.80 17.09 0.65
CA TYR A 195 -7.96 17.46 -0.15
C TYR A 195 -7.93 18.97 -0.37
N VAL A 196 -7.85 19.40 -1.63
CA VAL A 196 -7.93 20.82 -1.99
C VAL A 196 -9.38 21.16 -2.31
N ASP A 197 -10.01 21.89 -1.41
CA ASP A 197 -11.36 22.41 -1.58
C ASP A 197 -11.32 23.68 -2.45
N ILE A 198 -11.71 23.53 -3.71
CA ILE A 198 -11.72 24.59 -4.73
C ILE A 198 -13.01 25.44 -4.68
N GLY A 199 -13.70 25.51 -3.55
CA GLY A 199 -14.85 26.38 -3.34
C GLY A 199 -16.10 25.91 -4.11
N PRO A 200 -16.79 26.79 -4.86
CA PRO A 200 -18.13 26.51 -5.40
C PRO A 200 -18.14 25.45 -6.52
N PHE A 201 -17.00 24.89 -6.90
CA PHE A 201 -16.91 23.93 -8.01
C PHE A 201 -17.12 22.47 -7.61
N PHE A 202 -17.12 22.15 -6.30
CA PHE A 202 -17.52 20.85 -5.77
C PHE A 202 -18.70 20.98 -4.81
N GLY A 203 -19.54 19.95 -4.77
CA GLY A 203 -20.57 19.82 -3.73
C GLY A 203 -20.01 19.21 -2.44
N GLU A 204 -20.72 19.39 -1.33
CA GLU A 204 -20.33 18.87 0.00
C GLU A 204 -20.08 17.35 0.01
N GLY A 205 -20.78 16.60 -0.83
CA GLY A 205 -20.62 15.15 -0.98
C GLY A 205 -19.21 14.71 -1.41
N SER A 206 -18.44 15.57 -2.10
CA SER A 206 -17.07 15.24 -2.50
C SER A 206 -16.12 15.16 -1.31
N LEU A 207 -16.23 16.09 -0.36
CA LEU A 207 -15.43 16.05 0.88
C LEU A 207 -15.84 14.86 1.76
N PHE A 208 -17.14 14.59 1.87
CA PHE A 208 -17.64 13.42 2.59
C PHE A 208 -17.04 12.12 2.03
N ARG A 209 -17.07 11.95 0.71
CA ARG A 209 -16.42 10.81 0.05
C ARG A 209 -14.93 10.74 0.38
N ALA A 210 -14.20 11.84 0.24
CA ALA A 210 -12.77 11.85 0.53
C ALA A 210 -12.47 11.44 1.98
N ARG A 211 -13.26 11.92 2.95
CA ARG A 211 -13.13 11.52 4.36
C ARG A 211 -13.43 10.03 4.58
N ALA A 212 -14.52 9.52 4.00
CA ALA A 212 -14.88 8.10 4.11
C ALA A 212 -13.80 7.17 3.52
N VAL A 213 -13.26 7.54 2.36
CA VAL A 213 -12.17 6.78 1.73
C VAL A 213 -10.87 6.86 2.53
N ALA A 214 -10.55 8.02 3.10
CA ALA A 214 -9.39 8.16 4.00
C ALA A 214 -9.55 7.30 5.27
N GLU A 215 -10.75 7.25 5.85
CA GLU A 215 -11.04 6.38 6.99
C GLU A 215 -10.83 4.90 6.66
N ALA A 216 -11.27 4.43 5.48
CA ALA A 216 -11.01 3.06 5.04
C ALA A 216 -9.51 2.73 4.94
N LEU A 217 -8.68 3.70 4.52
CA LEU A 217 -7.23 3.53 4.45
C LEU A 217 -6.54 3.52 5.82
N ARG A 218 -7.21 3.90 6.92
CA ARG A 218 -6.65 3.75 8.27
C ARG A 218 -6.37 2.31 8.66
N ALA A 219 -7.03 1.37 7.98
CA ALA A 219 -6.71 -0.06 8.10
C ALA A 219 -5.25 -0.40 7.70
N TYR A 220 -4.58 0.47 6.94
CA TYR A 220 -3.18 0.32 6.50
C TYR A 220 -2.24 1.34 7.15
N GLN A 221 -2.72 2.56 7.41
CA GLN A 221 -2.00 3.61 8.14
C GLN A 221 -2.92 4.18 9.25
N PRO A 222 -2.86 3.67 10.49
CA PRO A 222 -3.80 4.05 11.56
C PRO A 222 -3.82 5.54 11.90
N ASP A 223 -2.71 6.24 11.68
CA ASP A 223 -2.53 7.68 11.90
C ASP A 223 -2.84 8.55 10.66
N LEU A 224 -3.50 7.99 9.63
CA LEU A 224 -3.88 8.73 8.44
C LEU A 224 -4.99 9.75 8.77
N ASP A 225 -4.78 11.03 8.47
CA ASP A 225 -5.79 12.06 8.65
C ASP A 225 -5.86 12.99 7.44
N LEU A 226 -7.10 13.32 7.03
CA LEU A 226 -7.35 14.10 5.81
C LEU A 226 -7.17 15.58 6.08
N ASN A 227 -6.11 16.16 5.51
CA ASN A 227 -5.89 17.61 5.55
C ASN A 227 -6.74 18.28 4.49
N VAL A 228 -7.64 19.18 4.91
CA VAL A 228 -8.49 19.94 4.01
C VAL A 228 -7.93 21.34 3.87
N VAL A 229 -7.55 21.73 2.66
CA VAL A 229 -7.04 23.07 2.35
C VAL A 229 -8.06 23.76 1.47
N LYS A 230 -8.61 24.88 1.93
CA LYS A 230 -9.49 25.74 1.14
C LYS A 230 -8.66 26.62 0.23
N ASP A 231 -9.02 26.68 -1.05
CA ASP A 231 -8.30 27.46 -2.05
C ASP A 231 -9.27 28.06 -3.07
N ASP A 232 -9.32 29.38 -3.13
CA ASP A 232 -10.23 30.16 -3.98
C ASP A 232 -9.58 30.60 -5.31
N PHE A 233 -8.36 30.12 -5.61
CA PHE A 233 -7.62 30.48 -6.81
C PHE A 233 -8.42 30.22 -8.08
N LEU A 234 -9.10 29.07 -8.15
CA LEU A 234 -9.76 28.65 -9.38
C LEU A 234 -10.93 29.57 -9.75
N GLU A 235 -11.63 30.13 -8.75
CA GLU A 235 -12.75 31.05 -8.97
C GLU A 235 -12.25 32.31 -9.67
N ARG A 236 -11.20 32.92 -9.14
CA ARG A 236 -10.53 34.08 -9.77
C ARG A 236 -9.95 33.73 -11.13
N ALA A 237 -9.24 32.60 -11.21
CA ALA A 237 -8.59 32.18 -12.45
C ALA A 237 -9.58 31.98 -13.59
N LYS A 238 -10.77 31.47 -13.29
CA LYS A 238 -11.82 31.24 -14.30
C LYS A 238 -12.32 32.55 -14.92
N GLU A 239 -12.43 33.62 -14.13
CA GLU A 239 -12.86 34.92 -14.65
C GLU A 239 -11.82 35.51 -15.63
N ILE A 240 -10.54 35.49 -15.25
CA ILE A 240 -9.46 35.95 -16.15
C ILE A 240 -9.41 35.08 -17.41
N MET A 241 -9.40 33.76 -17.26
CA MET A 241 -9.36 32.86 -18.42
C MET A 241 -10.57 33.06 -19.34
N ARG A 242 -11.75 33.44 -18.80
CA ARG A 242 -12.91 33.78 -19.62
C ARG A 242 -12.71 35.07 -20.41
N ARG A 243 -12.22 36.13 -19.77
CA ARG A 243 -11.93 37.41 -20.43
C ARG A 243 -10.92 37.25 -21.57
N GLU A 244 -9.92 36.40 -21.38
CA GLU A 244 -8.84 36.15 -22.35
C GLU A 244 -9.16 35.05 -23.38
N GLY A 245 -10.35 34.44 -23.35
CA GLY A 245 -10.72 33.33 -24.25
C GLY A 245 -9.84 32.08 -24.09
N MET A 246 -9.40 31.82 -22.86
CA MET A 246 -8.44 30.77 -22.48
C MET A 246 -9.04 29.72 -21.53
N GLU A 247 -10.36 29.58 -21.43
CA GLU A 247 -11.03 28.66 -20.49
C GLU A 247 -10.62 27.20 -20.67
N LYS A 248 -10.15 26.81 -21.87
CA LYS A 248 -9.60 25.48 -22.15
C LYS A 248 -8.45 25.09 -21.21
N TYR A 249 -7.74 26.06 -20.62
CA TYR A 249 -6.63 25.82 -19.69
C TYR A 249 -7.06 25.60 -18.23
N THR A 250 -8.36 25.71 -17.92
CA THR A 250 -8.88 25.67 -16.54
C THR A 250 -8.40 24.46 -15.75
N CYS A 251 -8.47 23.26 -16.32
CA CYS A 251 -8.02 22.04 -15.62
C CYS A 251 -6.51 22.01 -15.37
N VAL A 252 -5.70 22.53 -16.30
CA VAL A 252 -4.24 22.58 -16.16
C VAL A 252 -3.86 23.58 -15.07
N MET A 253 -4.45 24.78 -15.10
CA MET A 253 -4.23 25.81 -14.06
C MET A 253 -4.64 25.33 -12.67
N CYS A 254 -5.80 24.69 -12.57
CA CYS A 254 -6.31 24.10 -11.33
C CYS A 254 -5.31 23.08 -10.74
N LYS A 255 -4.84 22.13 -11.55
CA LYS A 255 -3.88 21.11 -11.10
C LYS A 255 -2.52 21.70 -10.72
N ARG A 256 -2.02 22.69 -11.47
CA ARG A 256 -0.79 23.41 -11.09
C ARG A 256 -0.92 24.08 -9.74
N ARG A 257 -2.07 24.69 -9.43
CA ARG A 257 -2.34 25.24 -8.09
C ARG A 257 -2.37 24.15 -7.03
N MET A 258 -3.05 23.03 -7.28
CA MET A 258 -3.08 21.89 -6.36
C MET A 258 -1.68 21.33 -6.07
N TYR A 259 -0.81 21.25 -7.09
CA TYR A 259 0.58 20.83 -6.92
C TYR A 259 1.34 21.79 -6.00
N ARG A 260 1.20 23.11 -6.19
CA ARG A 260 1.84 24.11 -5.32
C ARG A 260 1.33 24.05 -3.88
N VAL A 261 0.02 23.84 -3.69
CA VAL A 261 -0.57 23.63 -2.36
C VAL A 261 0.03 22.38 -1.71
N ALA A 262 0.08 21.25 -2.42
CA ALA A 262 0.68 20.02 -1.93
C ALA A 262 2.18 20.18 -1.64
N GLU A 263 2.92 20.93 -2.45
CA GLU A 263 4.35 21.21 -2.22
C GLU A 263 4.58 22.06 -0.97
N ALA A 264 3.73 23.06 -0.73
CA ALA A 264 3.77 23.88 0.48
C ALA A 264 3.56 23.01 1.73
N VAL A 265 2.52 22.17 1.72
CA VAL A 265 2.27 21.19 2.81
C VAL A 265 3.44 20.22 2.95
N ALA A 266 4.01 19.75 1.83
CA ALA A 266 5.13 18.82 1.85
C ALA A 266 6.37 19.43 2.52
N ARG A 267 6.67 20.70 2.25
CA ARG A 267 7.76 21.44 2.92
C ARG A 267 7.52 21.54 4.43
N GLU A 268 6.31 21.89 4.83
CA GLU A 268 5.92 22.05 6.24
C GLU A 268 6.10 20.75 7.04
N VAL A 269 5.64 19.61 6.49
CA VAL A 269 5.65 18.31 7.21
C VAL A 269 6.93 17.48 6.97
N GLY A 270 7.88 18.03 6.21
CA GLY A 270 9.14 17.39 5.83
C GLY A 270 9.00 16.23 4.84
N ALA A 271 7.93 16.21 4.03
CA ALA A 271 7.72 15.23 2.96
C ALA A 271 8.70 15.44 1.80
N LYS A 272 8.95 14.38 1.03
CA LYS A 272 9.94 14.36 -0.07
C LYS A 272 9.34 14.30 -1.47
N GLY A 273 8.04 14.57 -1.58
CA GLY A 273 7.36 14.64 -2.87
C GLY A 273 5.85 14.58 -2.74
N ILE A 274 5.22 14.63 -3.92
CA ILE A 274 3.77 14.65 -4.09
C ILE A 274 3.35 13.34 -4.76
N VAL A 275 2.22 12.76 -4.35
CA VAL A 275 1.61 11.59 -4.97
C VAL A 275 0.31 12.00 -5.63
N THR A 276 0.09 11.56 -6.87
CA THR A 276 -1.16 11.77 -7.59
C THR A 276 -1.71 10.44 -8.13
N GLY A 277 -3.04 10.36 -8.26
CA GLY A 277 -3.72 9.26 -8.94
C GLY A 277 -3.85 9.49 -10.45
N GLU A 278 -2.89 10.15 -11.08
CA GLU A 278 -2.97 10.42 -12.53
C GLU A 278 -2.53 9.21 -13.35
N SER A 279 -3.30 8.89 -14.39
CA SER A 279 -2.97 7.88 -15.40
C SER A 279 -2.86 8.50 -16.79
N LEU A 280 -1.91 8.03 -17.59
CA LEU A 280 -1.61 8.65 -18.89
C LEU A 280 -2.76 8.43 -19.87
N GLY A 281 -3.28 9.51 -20.45
CA GLY A 281 -4.31 9.48 -21.49
C GLY A 281 -5.74 9.24 -21.00
N GLN A 282 -5.99 9.12 -19.69
CA GLN A 282 -7.33 8.88 -19.14
C GLN A 282 -8.25 10.11 -19.26
N VAL A 283 -7.72 11.32 -19.02
CA VAL A 283 -8.44 12.58 -19.20
C VAL A 283 -7.58 13.61 -19.93
N ALA A 284 -8.20 14.64 -20.52
CA ALA A 284 -7.50 15.66 -21.28
C ALA A 284 -6.33 16.32 -20.53
N SER A 285 -6.43 16.49 -19.21
CA SER A 285 -5.37 17.07 -18.38
C SER A 285 -4.21 16.12 -18.03
N GLN A 286 -4.24 14.86 -18.51
CA GLN A 286 -3.24 13.82 -18.23
C GLN A 286 -2.62 13.27 -19.52
N THR A 287 -2.44 14.12 -20.53
CA THR A 287 -1.60 13.84 -21.70
C THR A 287 -0.12 14.08 -21.38
N LEU A 288 0.80 13.57 -22.21
CA LEU A 288 2.24 13.79 -22.03
C LEU A 288 2.58 15.28 -21.95
N GLU A 289 2.04 16.09 -22.86
CA GLU A 289 2.31 17.53 -22.87
C GLU A 289 1.76 18.24 -21.65
N ASN A 290 0.56 17.85 -21.19
CA ASN A 290 -0.01 18.46 -20.00
C ASN A 290 0.75 18.03 -18.73
N LEU A 291 1.14 16.76 -18.59
CA LEU A 291 1.94 16.32 -17.44
C LEU A 291 3.29 17.05 -17.38
N PHE A 292 3.95 17.24 -18.52
CA PHE A 292 5.17 18.05 -18.60
C PHE A 292 4.94 19.48 -18.10
N VAL A 293 3.84 20.10 -18.52
CA VAL A 293 3.44 21.43 -18.04
C VAL A 293 3.05 21.40 -16.57
N LEU A 294 2.45 20.34 -16.03
CA LEU A 294 2.11 20.26 -14.61
C LEU A 294 3.36 20.13 -13.73
N ASP A 295 4.34 19.33 -14.14
CA ASP A 295 5.56 19.09 -13.37
C ASP A 295 6.39 20.37 -13.20
N SER A 296 6.37 21.29 -14.17
CA SER A 296 7.07 22.57 -14.03
C SER A 296 6.49 23.51 -12.96
N ALA A 297 5.33 23.18 -12.38
CA ALA A 297 4.73 24.00 -11.31
C ALA A 297 5.41 23.84 -9.95
N VAL A 298 6.19 22.78 -9.76
CA VAL A 298 6.82 22.40 -8.49
C VAL A 298 8.25 21.94 -8.70
N SER A 299 9.05 22.02 -7.64
CA SER A 299 10.44 21.57 -7.60
C SER A 299 10.60 20.16 -7.03
N MET A 300 9.59 19.68 -6.28
CA MET A 300 9.60 18.34 -5.71
C MET A 300 9.17 17.26 -6.71
N PRO A 301 9.64 16.01 -6.55
CA PRO A 301 9.17 14.89 -7.36
C PRO A 301 7.66 14.66 -7.24
N VAL A 302 7.01 14.42 -8.38
CA VAL A 302 5.60 14.01 -8.46
C VAL A 302 5.53 12.53 -8.84
N TYR A 303 5.17 11.70 -7.87
CA TYR A 303 5.00 10.26 -8.02
C TYR A 303 3.60 9.95 -8.58
N ARG A 304 3.55 9.20 -9.68
CA ARG A 304 2.32 8.79 -10.37
C ARG A 304 2.25 7.26 -10.46
N PRO A 305 1.90 6.56 -9.37
CA PRO A 305 1.93 5.09 -9.34
C PRO A 305 1.04 4.43 -10.40
N LEU A 306 0.02 5.14 -10.87
CA LEU A 306 -0.97 4.67 -11.83
C LEU A 306 -0.70 5.11 -13.27
N ILE A 307 0.48 5.70 -13.56
CA ILE A 307 0.74 6.34 -14.86
C ILE A 307 0.56 5.41 -16.07
N GLY A 308 0.83 4.12 -15.91
CA GLY A 308 0.69 3.10 -16.95
C GLY A 308 -0.47 2.13 -16.73
N PHE A 309 -1.38 2.42 -15.79
CA PHE A 309 -2.51 1.55 -15.46
C PHE A 309 -3.71 1.88 -16.33
N ASP A 310 -4.43 0.85 -16.77
CA ASP A 310 -5.79 1.03 -17.23
C ASP A 310 -6.77 1.17 -16.05
N LYS A 311 -8.03 1.50 -16.38
CA LYS A 311 -9.07 1.71 -15.37
C LYS A 311 -9.39 0.42 -14.59
N VAL A 312 -9.41 -0.74 -15.25
CA VAL A 312 -9.75 -2.03 -14.65
C VAL A 312 -8.68 -2.44 -13.63
N GLU A 313 -7.41 -2.18 -13.94
CA GLU A 313 -6.30 -2.44 -13.02
C GLU A 313 -6.39 -1.60 -11.74
N ALA A 314 -6.70 -0.31 -11.87
CA ALA A 314 -6.91 0.58 -10.72
C ALA A 314 -8.14 0.16 -9.89
N GLU A 315 -9.26 -0.16 -10.54
CA GLU A 315 -10.48 -0.64 -9.88
C GLU A 315 -10.27 -1.95 -9.12
N ARG A 316 -9.52 -2.90 -9.69
CA ARG A 316 -9.17 -4.16 -9.01
C ARG A 316 -8.48 -3.88 -7.68
N ILE A 317 -7.49 -3.00 -7.66
CA ILE A 317 -6.81 -2.64 -6.41
C ILE A 317 -7.77 -1.92 -5.47
N ALA A 318 -8.58 -0.98 -5.96
CA ALA A 318 -9.57 -0.27 -5.15
C ALA A 318 -10.55 -1.24 -4.45
N ARG A 319 -10.94 -2.34 -5.10
CA ARG A 319 -11.76 -3.40 -4.51
C ARG A 319 -10.99 -4.20 -3.45
N GLU A 320 -9.75 -4.60 -3.76
CA GLU A 320 -8.88 -5.31 -2.81
C GLU A 320 -8.65 -4.52 -1.52
N ILE A 321 -8.50 -3.20 -1.62
CA ILE A 321 -8.25 -2.31 -0.47
C ILE A 321 -9.55 -1.74 0.13
N LYS A 322 -10.72 -2.19 -0.34
CA LYS A 322 -12.05 -1.80 0.15
C LYS A 322 -12.36 -0.29 0.04
N THR A 323 -11.80 0.39 -0.95
CA THR A 323 -12.09 1.82 -1.23
C THR A 323 -13.02 2.03 -2.41
N PHE A 324 -13.23 1.02 -3.27
CA PHE A 324 -14.01 1.17 -4.50
C PHE A 324 -15.44 1.66 -4.26
N GLU A 325 -16.23 0.97 -3.43
CA GLU A 325 -17.65 1.31 -3.18
C GLU A 325 -17.82 2.73 -2.61
N LEU A 326 -16.89 3.14 -1.72
CA LEU A 326 -16.86 4.50 -1.18
C LEU A 326 -16.49 5.53 -2.26
N SER A 327 -15.57 5.17 -3.16
CA SER A 327 -15.08 6.07 -4.23
C SER A 327 -16.12 6.34 -5.31
N ILE A 328 -17.05 5.41 -5.53
CA ILE A 328 -18.13 5.54 -6.53
C ILE A 328 -19.41 6.15 -5.96
N MET A 329 -19.45 6.50 -4.67
CA MET A 329 -20.60 7.18 -4.08
C MET A 329 -20.98 8.40 -4.95
N PRO A 330 -22.26 8.55 -5.33
CA PRO A 330 -22.70 9.63 -6.18
C PRO A 330 -22.35 10.99 -5.56
N THR A 331 -21.60 11.80 -6.31
CA THR A 331 -21.34 13.19 -5.95
C THR A 331 -21.58 14.06 -7.15
N GLU A 332 -21.83 15.34 -6.92
CA GLU A 332 -21.76 16.34 -7.97
C GLU A 332 -20.36 16.30 -8.63
N GLY A 333 -20.33 16.25 -9.96
CA GLY A 333 -19.09 16.36 -10.71
C GLY A 333 -18.47 17.76 -10.57
N CYS A 334 -17.21 17.91 -10.97
CA CYS A 334 -16.54 19.21 -10.94
C CYS A 334 -17.23 20.18 -11.92
N ARG A 335 -17.77 21.29 -11.42
CA ARG A 335 -18.43 22.33 -12.22
C ARG A 335 -17.45 23.27 -12.95
N ALA A 336 -16.14 23.10 -12.73
CA ALA A 336 -15.11 23.92 -13.38
C ALA A 336 -14.62 23.34 -14.72
N VAL A 337 -15.02 22.13 -15.09
CA VAL A 337 -14.53 21.48 -16.33
C VAL A 337 -15.01 22.29 -17.56
N PRO A 338 -14.10 22.76 -18.43
CA PRO A 338 -14.47 23.51 -19.62
C PRO A 338 -15.05 22.58 -20.70
N SER A 339 -15.81 23.13 -21.65
CA SER A 339 -16.42 22.36 -22.74
C SER A 339 -15.40 21.69 -23.67
N LYS A 340 -14.24 22.34 -23.86
CA LYS A 340 -13.11 21.83 -24.66
C LYS A 340 -11.81 21.99 -23.87
N PRO A 341 -11.52 21.08 -22.91
CA PRO A 341 -10.27 21.13 -22.16
C PRO A 341 -9.06 20.97 -23.08
N ALA A 342 -7.99 21.71 -22.80
CA ALA A 342 -6.74 21.61 -23.55
C ALA A 342 -6.11 20.23 -23.33
N THR A 343 -5.90 19.49 -24.42
CA THR A 343 -5.12 18.23 -24.44
C THR A 343 -3.64 18.46 -24.66
N ARG A 344 -3.25 19.65 -25.11
CA ARG A 344 -1.87 20.06 -25.34
C ARG A 344 -1.67 21.50 -24.90
N ALA A 345 -1.33 21.69 -23.63
CA ALA A 345 -0.99 23.00 -23.12
C ALA A 345 0.39 23.47 -23.63
N ARG A 346 0.55 24.79 -23.76
CA ARG A 346 1.84 25.42 -24.07
C ARG A 346 2.37 26.06 -22.80
N THR A 347 3.58 25.72 -22.40
CA THR A 347 4.20 26.20 -21.15
C THR A 347 4.22 27.71 -21.07
N GLU A 348 4.54 28.40 -22.17
CA GLU A 348 4.65 29.86 -22.23
C GLU A 348 3.30 30.55 -21.97
N LEU A 349 2.22 29.98 -22.52
CA LEU A 349 0.87 30.51 -22.31
C LEU A 349 0.38 30.28 -20.89
N VAL A 350 0.71 29.12 -20.30
CA VAL A 350 0.36 28.80 -18.92
C VAL A 350 1.10 29.71 -17.95
N HIS A 351 2.39 29.96 -18.16
CA HIS A 351 3.16 30.91 -17.33
C HIS A 351 2.63 32.34 -17.46
N ARG A 352 2.30 32.79 -18.68
CA ARG A 352 1.66 34.11 -18.88
C ARG A 352 0.35 34.24 -18.11
N LEU A 353 -0.50 33.21 -18.13
CA LEU A 353 -1.74 33.21 -17.36
C LEU A 353 -1.48 33.30 -15.85
N GLU A 354 -0.43 32.66 -15.36
CA GLU A 354 -0.02 32.77 -13.94
C GLU A 354 0.48 34.17 -13.59
N GLU A 355 1.31 34.78 -14.43
CA GLU A 355 1.78 36.16 -14.26
C GLU A 355 0.62 37.16 -14.24
N MET A 356 -0.38 36.98 -15.11
CA MET A 356 -1.61 37.80 -15.11
C MET A 356 -2.37 37.65 -13.79
N LEU A 357 -2.51 36.42 -13.29
CA LEU A 357 -3.17 36.14 -12.01
C LEU A 357 -2.41 36.71 -10.80
N GLU A 358 -1.08 36.73 -10.85
CA GLU A 358 -0.24 37.31 -9.80
C GLU A 358 -0.23 38.84 -9.82
N SER A 359 -0.25 39.46 -11.00
CA SER A 359 -0.30 40.93 -11.13
C SER A 359 -1.63 41.50 -10.65
N GLU A 360 -2.76 40.82 -10.89
CA GLU A 360 -4.06 41.22 -10.32
C GLU A 360 -4.13 41.00 -8.80
N ARG A 361 -3.22 40.22 -8.23
CA ARG A 361 -3.09 39.96 -6.79
C ARG A 361 -2.55 41.17 -6.00
N GLN A 362 -1.86 42.11 -6.65
CA GLN A 362 -1.34 43.32 -5.98
C GLN A 362 -2.43 44.28 -5.47
N ILE A 363 -3.71 44.03 -5.77
CA ILE A 363 -4.82 44.87 -5.34
C ILE A 363 -5.38 44.43 -3.97
N TRP A 364 -5.07 43.24 -3.46
CA TRP A 364 -5.57 42.76 -2.16
C TRP A 364 -4.61 41.76 -1.51
N ASN A 365 -4.16 42.04 -0.29
CA ASN A 365 -3.25 41.20 0.49
C ASN A 365 -3.87 40.96 1.88
N PRO A 366 -3.45 39.88 2.55
CA PRO A 366 -4.03 38.53 2.61
C PRO A 366 -5.31 38.38 3.44
#